data_AF-A0A6B8QTS1-F1
#
_entry.id   AF-A0A6B8QTS1-F1
#
_cell.length_a   1.000
_cell.length_b   1.000
_cell.length_c   1.000
_cell.angle_alpha   90.00
_cell.angle_beta   90.00
_cell.angle_gamma   90.00
#
_symmetry.space_group_name_H-M   'P 1'
#
loop_
_entity.id
_entity.type
_entity.pdbx_description
1 polymer ?
#
loop_
_entity_poly.entity_id
_entity_poly.type
_entity_poly.pdbx_seq_one_letter_code
_entity_poly.pdbx_strand_id
1 'polypeptide(L)' 'MLTWAHQRDVALFLIESGKINHNAHIASFNGRFRDECLNERWFTSPHHAKVVIDTNCC' A
#
# COMPACT_ATOMS: atom_id res chain seq x y z
N MET A 1 -1.27 10.75 -14.87
CA MET A 1 -0.81 10.80 -13.47
C MET A 1 -0.07 12.09 -13.15
N LEU A 2 1.04 12.42 -13.80
CA LEU A 2 1.79 13.66 -13.56
C LEU A 2 0.96 14.93 -13.78
N THR A 3 0.26 15.05 -14.91
CA THR A 3 -0.63 16.18 -15.20
C THR A 3 -1.72 16.36 -14.15
N TRP A 4 -2.30 15.25 -13.69
CA TRP A 4 -3.31 15.24 -12.64
C TRP A 4 -2.73 15.69 -11.28
N ALA A 5 -1.53 15.23 -10.93
CA ALA A 5 -0.87 15.59 -9.68
C ALA A 5 -0.54 17.08 -9.68
N HIS A 6 -0.02 17.60 -10.79
CA HIS A 6 0.23 19.03 -10.99
C HIS A 6 -1.05 19.86 -10.91
N GLN A 7 -2.14 19.42 -11.55
CA GLN A 7 -3.44 20.10 -11.48
C GLN A 7 -4.06 20.13 -10.06
N ARG A 8 -3.57 19.31 -9.14
CA ARG A 8 -4.08 19.19 -7.77
C ARG A 8 -3.04 19.55 -6.70
N ASP A 9 -1.93 20.16 -7.11
CA ASP A 9 -0.84 20.56 -6.23
C ASP A 9 -0.35 19.42 -5.31
N VAL A 10 -0.37 18.18 -5.84
CA VAL A 10 0.12 17.01 -5.11
C VAL A 10 1.63 17.01 -5.15
N ALA A 11 2.26 17.07 -3.97
CA ALA A 11 3.71 16.95 -3.84
C ALA A 11 4.18 15.57 -4.30
N LEU A 12 5.19 15.55 -5.17
CA LEU A 12 5.79 14.34 -5.71
C LEU A 12 7.17 14.11 -5.10
N PHE A 13 7.33 12.99 -4.42
CA PHE A 13 8.63 12.52 -3.92
C PHE A 13 9.11 11.39 -4.83
N LEU A 14 10.10 11.69 -5.66
CA LEU A 14 10.65 10.72 -6.60
C LEU A 14 11.61 9.76 -5.89
N ILE A 15 11.48 8.48 -6.23
CA ILE A 15 12.39 7.43 -5.75
C ILE A 15 13.48 7.19 -6.79
N GLU A 16 14.70 6.98 -6.32
CA GLU A 16 15.80 6.56 -7.18
C GLU A 16 15.81 5.03 -7.27
N SER A 17 15.97 4.51 -8.49
CA SER A 17 16.13 3.07 -8.68
C SER A 17 17.40 2.58 -7.96
N GLY A 18 17.30 1.47 -7.22
CA GLY A 18 18.40 0.91 -6.44
C GLY A 18 18.59 1.51 -5.04
N LYS A 19 17.95 2.66 -4.72
CA LYS A 19 17.95 3.20 -3.35
C LYS A 19 16.77 2.69 -2.55
N ILE A 20 16.96 1.52 -1.92
CA ILE A 20 15.94 0.81 -1.13
C ILE A 20 15.37 1.69 -0.01
N ASN A 21 16.21 2.53 0.60
CA ASN A 21 15.83 3.41 1.70
C ASN A 21 14.83 4.52 1.29
N HIS A 22 14.80 4.95 0.03
CA HIS A 22 13.87 6.01 -0.42
C HIS A 22 12.40 5.56 -0.37
N ASN A 23 12.12 4.26 -0.38
CA ASN A 23 10.77 3.69 -0.27
C ASN A 23 10.61 2.75 0.92
N ALA A 24 11.55 2.76 1.87
CA ALA A 24 11.62 1.76 2.95
C ALA A 24 10.35 1.75 3.81
N HIS A 25 9.73 2.90 4.06
CA HIS A 25 8.49 2.99 4.82
C HIS A 25 7.34 2.23 4.15
N ILE A 26 7.09 2.49 2.86
CA ILE A 26 6.02 1.82 2.11
C ILE A 26 6.34 0.34 1.91
N ALA A 27 7.62 0.00 1.68
CA ALA A 27 8.05 -1.39 1.57
C ALA A 27 7.80 -2.16 2.87
N SER A 28 8.13 -1.57 4.03
CA SER A 28 7.88 -2.14 5.35
C SER A 28 6.38 -2.30 5.63
N PHE A 29 5.58 -1.26 5.36
CA PHE A 29 4.13 -1.33 5.49
C PHE A 29 3.54 -2.46 4.65
N ASN A 30 3.93 -2.55 3.36
CA ASN A 30 3.41 -3.58 2.46
C ASN A 30 3.85 -4.99 2.84
N GLY A 31 5.04 -5.16 3.43
CA GLY A 31 5.51 -6.44 3.96
C GLY A 31 4.64 -6.85 5.14
N ARG A 32 4.55 -5.99 6.15
CA ARG A 32 3.76 -6.25 7.36
C ARG A 32 2.29 -6.48 7.06
N PHE A 33 1.68 -5.66 6.20
CA PHE A 33 0.29 -5.84 5.79
C PHE A 33 0.07 -7.17 5.07
N ARG A 34 1.02 -7.62 4.24
CA ARG A 34 0.92 -8.95 3.64
C ARG A 34 0.96 -10.06 4.69
N ASP A 35 1.94 -10.00 5.58
CA ASP A 35 2.19 -11.06 6.54
C ASP A 35 1.10 -11.14 7.62
N GLU A 36 0.67 -10.01 8.16
CA GLU A 36 -0.27 -9.97 9.30
C GLU A 36 -1.74 -9.90 8.87
N CYS A 37 -2.03 -9.37 7.66
CA CYS A 37 -3.40 -9.24 7.17
C CYS A 37 -3.75 -10.28 6.11
N LEU A 38 -3.05 -10.24 4.97
CA LEU A 38 -3.47 -10.92 3.74
C LEU A 38 -3.15 -12.41 3.74
N ASN A 39 -1.98 -12.80 4.26
CA ASN A 39 -1.53 -14.19 4.26
C ASN A 39 -2.23 -15.04 5.34
N GLU A 40 -2.71 -14.42 6.41
CA GLU A 40 -3.41 -15.10 7.51
C GLU A 40 -4.85 -15.52 7.15
N ARG A 41 -5.38 -15.09 6.00
CA ARG A 41 -6.82 -15.16 5.72
C ARG A 41 -7.10 -15.57 4.26
N TRP A 42 -8.12 -16.40 4.10
CA TRP A 42 -8.66 -16.73 2.78
C TRP A 42 -9.78 -15.76 2.41
N PHE A 43 -9.71 -15.20 1.21
CA PHE A 43 -10.74 -14.32 0.68
C PHE A 43 -11.55 -15.02 -0.41
N THR A 44 -12.86 -14.91 -0.32
CA THR A 44 -13.80 -15.55 -1.25
C THR A 44 -14.32 -14.58 -2.31
N SER A 45 -14.22 -13.27 -2.07
CA SER A 45 -14.56 -12.21 -3.01
C SER A 45 -13.87 -10.90 -2.65
N PRO A 46 -13.77 -9.93 -3.58
CA PRO A 46 -13.23 -8.60 -3.27
C PRO A 46 -14.03 -7.86 -2.18
N HIS A 47 -15.36 -8.04 -2.13
CA HIS A 47 -16.19 -7.45 -1.08
C HIS A 47 -15.87 -8.06 0.29
N HIS A 48 -15.75 -9.39 0.36
CA HIS A 48 -15.38 -10.06 1.61
C HIS A 48 -13.99 -9.62 2.08
N ALA A 49 -13.02 -9.50 1.16
CA ALA A 49 -11.70 -8.96 1.49
C ALA A 49 -11.75 -7.55 2.06
N LYS A 50 -12.53 -6.64 1.45
CA LYS A 50 -12.65 -5.27 1.94
C LYS A 50 -13.20 -5.22 3.37
N VAL A 51 -14.29 -5.96 3.64
CA VAL A 51 -14.88 -6.03 4.99
C VAL A 51 -13.85 -6.55 5.99
N VAL A 52 -13.19 -7.67 5.68
CA VAL A 52 -12.23 -8.30 6.58
C VAL A 52 -11.00 -7.41 6.84
N ILE A 53 -10.50 -6.72 5.81
CA ILE A 53 -9.38 -5.78 5.95
C ILE A 53 -9.79 -4.61 6.85
N ASP A 54 -10.95 -3.99 6.59
CA ASP A 54 -11.41 -2.81 7.34
C ASP A 54 -11.71 -3.12 8.81
N THR A 55 -12.11 -4.35 9.15
CA THR A 55 -12.45 -4.73 10.53
C THR A 55 -11.30 -5.41 11.29
N ASN A 56 -10.37 -6.07 10.61
CA ASN A 56 -9.43 -6.99 11.28
C ASN A 56 -7.96 -6.74 10.95
N CYS A 57 -7.63 -5.78 10.08
CA CYS A 57 -6.26 -5.48 9.74
C CYS A 57 -5.90 -4.05 10.16
N CYS A 58 -5.04 -3.95 11.18
CA CYS A 58 -4.44 -2.72 11.68
C CYS A 58 -2.93 -2.76 11.43
#